data_AF-A0A317D462-F1
#
_entry.id   AF-A0A317D462-F1
#
_cell.length_a   1.000
_cell.length_b   1.000
_cell.length_c   1.000
_cell.angle_alpha   90.00
_cell.angle_beta   90.00
_cell.angle_gamma   90.00
#
_symmetry.space_group_name_H-M   'P 1'
#
loop_
_entity.id
_entity.type
_entity.pdbx_description
1 polymer ?
#
loop_
_entity_poly.entity_id
_entity_poly.type
_entity_poly.pdbx_seq_one_letter_code
_entity_poly.pdbx_strand_id
1 'polypeptide(L)'
;VAGPWRRPDGATDLPPGFDPRARRLFARAAVLDRVLALAGHAAPGGAINNYEAQQRDAALRPLTTACRQALVAACNAPLRF
;
A
#
# COMPACT_ATOMS: atom_id res chain seq x y z
N VAL A 1 -0.22 -26.74 -2.74
CA VAL A 1 -1.35 -26.03 -3.39
C VAL A 1 -1.20 -24.55 -3.09
N ALA A 2 -0.79 -23.74 -4.07
CA ALA A 2 -0.74 -22.29 -3.92
C ALA A 2 -2.19 -21.77 -3.92
N GLY A 3 -2.61 -21.12 -2.84
CA GLY A 3 -3.94 -20.50 -2.77
C GLY A 3 -4.09 -19.43 -3.86
N PRO A 4 -5.31 -19.13 -4.32
CA PRO A 4 -5.53 -18.14 -5.36
C PRO A 4 -5.15 -16.77 -4.78
N TRP A 5 -3.95 -16.30 -5.10
CA TRP A 5 -3.58 -14.91 -4.89
C TRP A 5 -4.59 -14.06 -5.66
N ARG A 6 -5.44 -13.35 -4.93
CA ARG A 6 -6.43 -12.44 -5.49
C ARG A 6 -5.69 -11.50 -6.44
N ARG A 7 -6.03 -11.55 -7.73
CA ARG A 7 -5.49 -10.61 -8.73
C ARG A 7 -5.88 -9.20 -8.25
N PRO A 8 -4.99 -8.20 -8.32
CA PRO A 8 -5.36 -6.85 -7.90
C PRO A 8 -6.57 -6.42 -8.73
N ASP A 9 -7.68 -6.06 -8.07
CA ASP A 9 -8.85 -5.48 -8.75
C ASP A 9 -8.40 -4.24 -9.55
N GLY A 10 -9.12 -3.87 -10.61
CA GLY A 10 -8.77 -2.71 -11.46
C GLY A 10 -8.53 -1.38 -10.71
N ALA A 11 -8.93 -1.28 -9.45
CA ALA A 11 -8.58 -0.18 -8.54
C ALA A 11 -7.08 -0.08 -8.16
N THR A 12 -6.25 -1.03 -8.59
CA THR A 12 -4.81 -1.07 -8.28
C THR A 12 -3.93 -0.62 -9.45
N ASP A 13 -4.52 -0.32 -10.60
CA ASP A 13 -3.79 0.05 -11.81
C ASP A 13 -4.21 1.42 -12.31
N LEU A 14 -3.20 2.20 -12.73
CA LEU A 14 -3.43 3.46 -13.43
C LEU A 14 -3.84 3.19 -14.89
N PRO A 15 -4.70 4.03 -15.50
CA PRO A 15 -5.17 3.84 -16.86
C PRO A 15 -4.03 3.71 -17.90
N PRO A 16 -4.30 3.04 -19.04
CA PRO A 16 -3.39 3.09 -20.19
C PRO A 16 -3.20 4.56 -20.63
N GLY A 17 -1.96 4.96 -20.88
CA GLY A 17 -1.57 6.35 -21.22
C GLY A 17 -0.65 7.02 -20.18
N PHE A 18 -0.65 6.52 -18.94
CA PHE A 18 0.37 6.88 -17.95
C PHE A 18 1.69 6.17 -18.20
N ASP A 19 2.79 6.84 -17.81
CA ASP A 19 4.14 6.28 -17.92
C ASP A 19 4.21 4.89 -17.24
N PRO A 20 4.86 3.89 -17.88
CA PRO A 20 4.95 2.54 -17.33
C PRO A 20 5.59 2.45 -15.94
N ARG A 21 6.50 3.37 -15.59
CA ARG A 21 7.08 3.42 -14.23
C ARG A 21 6.04 3.94 -13.23
N ALA A 22 5.27 4.96 -13.58
CA ALA A 22 4.20 5.49 -12.74
C ALA A 22 3.13 4.42 -12.47
N ARG A 23 2.73 3.66 -13.49
CA ARG A 23 1.81 2.52 -13.35
C ARG A 23 2.33 1.47 -12.35
N ARG A 24 3.60 1.06 -12.48
CA ARG A 24 4.23 0.11 -11.55
C ARG A 24 4.35 0.65 -10.13
N LEU A 25 4.66 1.94 -9.99
CA LEU A 25 4.73 2.60 -8.68
C LEU A 25 3.35 2.62 -8.00
N PHE A 26 2.31 3.01 -8.74
CA PHE A 26 0.93 3.03 -8.27
C PHE A 26 0.47 1.65 -7.81
N ALA A 27 0.69 0.60 -8.62
CA ALA A 27 0.28 -0.76 -8.26
C ALA A 27 0.94 -1.25 -6.97
N ARG A 28 2.25 -0.99 -6.80
CA ARG A 28 2.98 -1.38 -5.58
C ARG A 28 2.49 -0.59 -4.36
N ALA A 29 2.32 0.72 -4.51
CA ALA A 29 1.85 1.57 -3.42
C ALA A 29 0.40 1.22 -3.03
N ALA A 30 -0.50 0.98 -3.98
CA ALA A 30 -1.88 0.62 -3.68
C ALA A 30 -2.01 -0.74 -2.98
N VAL A 31 -1.13 -1.70 -3.29
CA VAL A 31 -1.06 -2.97 -2.52
C VAL A 31 -0.57 -2.71 -1.09
N LEU A 32 0.51 -1.93 -0.92
CA LEU A 32 1.06 -1.60 0.39
C LEU A 32 0.05 -0.84 1.26
N ASP A 33 -0.69 0.12 0.69
CA ASP A 33 -1.70 0.89 1.39
C ASP A 33 -2.80 -0.02 1.97
N ARG A 34 -3.27 -1.02 1.19
CA ARG A 34 -4.23 -2.03 1.67
C ARG A 34 -3.64 -2.92 2.76
N VAL A 35 -2.37 -3.32 2.64
CA VAL A 35 -1.69 -4.12 3.67
C VAL A 35 -1.56 -3.33 4.97
N LEU A 36 -1.22 -2.04 4.89
CA LEU A 36 -1.12 -1.16 6.05
C LEU A 36 -2.50 -0.90 6.68
N ALA A 37 -3.54 -0.71 5.86
CA ALA A 37 -4.92 -0.61 6.34
C ALA A 37 -5.35 -1.89 7.09
N LEU A 38 -5.05 -3.07 6.52
CA LEU A 38 -5.29 -4.35 7.18
C LEU A 38 -4.52 -4.46 8.50
N ALA A 39 -3.24 -4.07 8.52
CA ALA A 39 -2.43 -4.09 9.74
C ALA A 39 -2.98 -3.17 10.84
N GLY A 40 -3.60 -2.04 10.46
CA GLY A 40 -4.26 -1.12 11.39
C GLY A 40 -5.61 -1.65 11.92
N HIS A 41 -6.38 -2.37 11.10
CA HIS A 41 -7.65 -2.96 11.52
C HIS A 41 -7.49 -4.26 12.31
N ALA A 42 -6.44 -5.03 12.03
CA ALA A 42 -6.09 -6.19 12.84
C ALA A 42 -5.55 -5.70 14.19
N ALA A 43 -6.44 -5.63 15.19
CA ALA A 43 -6.03 -5.49 16.57
C ALA A 43 -4.97 -6.56 16.83
N PRO A 44 -3.80 -6.19 17.38
CA PRO A 44 -2.93 -7.21 17.92
C PRO A 44 -3.75 -7.98 18.93
N GLY A 45 -3.96 -9.28 18.71
CA GLY A 45 -4.72 -10.08 19.67
C GLY A 45 -4.08 -10.04 21.06
N GLY A 46 -4.61 -10.80 22.02
CA GLY A 46 -4.05 -10.86 23.39
C GLY A 46 -2.60 -11.39 23.51
N ALA A 47 -1.88 -11.55 22.39
CA ALA A 47 -0.52 -12.03 22.30
C ALA A 47 0.56 -10.95 22.48
N ILE A 48 0.22 -9.66 22.39
CA ILE A 48 1.16 -8.56 22.65
C ILE A 48 0.54 -7.52 23.60
N ASN A 49 1.38 -6.83 24.36
CA ASN A 49 0.95 -5.80 25.29
C ASN A 49 0.75 -4.43 24.59
N ASN A 50 0.18 -3.46 25.31
CA ASN A 50 -0.09 -2.12 24.78
C ASN A 50 1.17 -1.38 24.30
N TYR A 51 2.32 -1.59 24.97
CA TYR A 51 3.57 -0.95 24.60
C TYR A 51 4.09 -1.48 23.26
N GLU A 52 4.04 -2.80 23.06
CA GLU A 52 4.41 -3.46 21.80
C GLU A 52 3.49 -3.03 20.65
N ALA A 53 2.19 -2.89 20.92
CA ALA A 53 1.22 -2.36 19.96
C ALA A 53 1.58 -0.91 19.56
N GLN A 54 1.91 -0.06 20.53
CA GLN A 54 2.29 1.33 20.27
C GLN A 54 3.61 1.45 19.48
N GLN A 55 4.59 0.61 19.79
CA GLN A 55 5.86 0.53 19.04
C GLN A 55 5.63 0.10 17.59
N ARG A 56 4.78 -0.89 17.36
CA ARG A 56 4.38 -1.31 16.01
C ARG A 56 3.75 -0.16 15.24
N ASP A 57 2.80 0.54 15.83
CA ASP A 57 2.10 1.66 15.19
C ASP A 57 3.06 2.83 14.89
N ALA A 58 4.04 3.07 15.77
CA ALA A 58 5.10 4.03 15.52
C ALA A 58 5.99 3.62 14.33
N ALA A 59 6.34 2.34 14.22
CA ALA A 59 7.13 1.81 13.11
C ALA A 59 6.38 1.80 11.77
N LEU A 60 5.06 1.58 11.78
CA LEU A 60 4.23 1.59 10.56
C LEU A 60 3.92 3.00 10.06
N ARG A 61 3.88 4.00 10.95
CA ARG A 61 3.59 5.40 10.61
C ARG A 61 4.40 5.96 9.43
N PRO A 62 5.76 5.84 9.38
CA PRO A 62 6.53 6.35 8.25
C PRO A 62 6.24 5.61 6.94
N LEU A 63 5.91 4.32 7.00
CA LEU A 63 5.53 3.54 5.80
C LEU A 63 4.22 4.05 5.20
N THR A 64 3.23 4.34 6.04
CA THR A 64 1.96 4.94 5.60
C THR A 64 2.18 6.27 4.88
N THR A 65 3.04 7.13 5.42
CA THR A 65 3.38 8.41 4.81
C THR A 65 4.05 8.23 3.45
N ALA A 66 5.08 7.37 3.38
CA ALA A 66 5.79 7.09 2.13
C ALA A 66 4.88 6.49 1.05
N CYS A 67 3.96 5.61 1.45
CA CYS A 67 3.00 4.99 0.54
C CYS A 67 2.05 6.03 -0.08
N ARG A 68 1.51 6.94 0.74
CA ARG A 68 0.67 8.05 0.25
C ARG A 68 1.43 8.97 -0.70
N GLN A 69 2.69 9.30 -0.38
CA GLN A 69 3.54 10.09 -1.27
C GLN A 69 3.78 9.39 -2.61
N ALA A 70 4.00 8.07 -2.61
CA ALA A 70 4.18 7.29 -3.82
C ALA A 70 2.91 7.27 -4.70
N LEU A 71 1.72 7.14 -4.10
CA LEU A 71 0.45 7.23 -4.83
C LEU A 71 0.28 8.60 -5.49
N VAL A 72 0.51 9.68 -4.73
CA VAL A 72 0.44 11.05 -5.24
C VAL A 72 1.47 11.26 -6.37
N ALA A 73 2.70 10.80 -6.20
CA ALA A 73 3.74 10.93 -7.21
C ALA A 73 3.39 10.16 -8.50
N ALA A 74 2.81 8.97 -8.38
CA ALA A 74 2.39 8.18 -9.53
C ALA A 74 1.24 8.85 -10.31
N CYS A 75 0.25 9.42 -9.61
CA CYS A 75 -0.86 10.14 -10.22
C CYS A 75 -0.43 11.45 -10.89
N ASN A 76 0.62 12.11 -10.38
CA ASN A 76 1.16 13.35 -10.93
C ASN A 76 2.32 13.13 -11.93
N ALA A 77 2.59 11.89 -12.33
CA ALA A 77 3.62 11.60 -13.30
C ALA A 77 3.21 12.09 -14.71
N PRO A 78 4.14 12.60 -15.52
CA PRO A 78 3.84 13.03 -16.88
C PRO A 78 3.34 11.85 -17.72
N LEU A 79 2.27 12.10 -18.49
CA LEU A 79 1.75 11.16 -19.48
C LEU A 79 2.80 10.99 -20.59
N ARG A 80 3.00 9.75 -21.03
CA ARG A 80 3.84 9.44 -22.19
C ARG A 80 2.97 8.68 -23.19
N PHE A 81 2.62 9.37 -24.27
CA PHE A 81 1.89 8.84 -25.43
C PHE A 81 2.88 8.34 -26.48
#